data_AF-A0A497FK43-F1
#
_entry.id   AF-A0A497FK43-F1
#
_cell.length_a   1.000
_cell.length_b   1.000
_cell.length_c   1.000
_cell.angle_alpha   90.00
_cell.angle_beta   90.00
_cell.angle_gamma   90.00
#
_symmetry.space_group_name_H-M   'P 1'
#
loop_
_entity.id
_entity.type
_entity.pdbx_description
1 polymer ?
#
loop_
_entity_poly.entity_id
_entity_poly.type
_entity_poly.pdbx_seq_one_letter_code
_entity_poly.pdbx_strand_id
1 'polypeptide(L)'
;METIQYSYPSEKPRKGIFELLSIAILFFKNRPALSVPALISLSSYIIQSSLLILVLLYMTENVFEIDVLREIIKKGEIGLMPELLNYLLFFIKFYAITFIITKILSRALYSTFFYPYAYKLFKGESISFFGQVRESFKYFGKMLRAALVVEGIATGLPILIFIFTLDSFLKMMQLEELISPKFPWSIENIAIVLSLLLIFLLLIGIALIFEFLFIFVFQIMVVEDLGLVAAIAKSVFLVLKNIINIAIYAVLQFILMLIVILTTLLFQIFFIQISEIVQIVVAVVFYPILDLVIFGIYLQSINQSINIPKETAYSFVEVFLRIFNKGLATLKSFISLKNVPYIAYAFLVYFIGFILGSEYSKGPLGDLFSIFYTLGKTSIAFQQYPLSLSSGIFAHNWQVSILTSLSGTLTFAWPAMNCFFNALILGLLYGLVPAKIFFIGVLPHGVIELPSFLLAVSSGLKLGYYIIVKRDEVDGVLRETVYLLVGLAPFFLIAALIEALITPQLLKLFSVKF
;
A
#
# COMPACT_ATOMS: atom_id res chain seq x y z
N MET A 1 -43.62 49.77 -15.30
CA MET A 1 -42.69 48.66 -15.59
C MET A 1 -41.69 48.61 -14.46
N GLU A 2 -41.96 47.78 -13.46
CA GLU A 2 -41.00 47.51 -12.38
C GLU A 2 -40.00 46.49 -12.90
N THR A 3 -38.74 46.91 -13.04
CA THR A 3 -37.63 46.03 -13.37
C THR A 3 -37.24 45.24 -12.13
N ILE A 4 -37.60 43.96 -12.12
CA ILE A 4 -37.14 42.98 -11.13
C ILE A 4 -35.62 42.85 -11.26
N GLN A 5 -34.88 43.49 -10.36
CA GLN A 5 -33.44 43.28 -10.19
C GLN A 5 -33.23 41.89 -9.60
N TYR A 6 -32.86 40.93 -10.45
CA TYR A 6 -32.29 39.66 -10.01
C TYR A 6 -30.97 39.96 -9.31
N SER A 7 -30.96 39.97 -7.98
CA SER A 7 -29.73 39.94 -7.20
C SER A 7 -29.03 38.61 -7.48
N TYR A 8 -28.01 38.64 -8.34
CA TYR A 8 -27.05 37.56 -8.44
C TYR A 8 -26.41 37.41 -7.04
N PRO A 9 -26.41 36.21 -6.42
CA PRO A 9 -25.65 36.00 -5.22
C PRO A 9 -24.20 36.36 -5.54
N SER A 10 -23.62 37.30 -4.79
CA SER A 10 -22.23 37.68 -4.93
C SER A 10 -21.37 36.42 -4.91
N GLU A 11 -20.57 36.21 -5.96
CA GLU A 11 -19.59 35.12 -5.97
C GLU A 11 -18.70 35.29 -4.74
N LYS A 12 -18.81 34.37 -3.78
CA LYS A 12 -17.91 34.34 -2.62
C LYS A 12 -16.47 34.23 -3.14
N PRO A 13 -15.51 34.94 -2.54
CA PRO A 13 -14.14 34.99 -3.05
C PRO A 13 -13.57 33.57 -3.17
N ARG A 14 -13.20 33.19 -4.40
CA ARG A 14 -12.57 31.89 -4.68
C ARG A 14 -11.14 31.92 -4.19
N LYS A 15 -10.76 30.91 -3.42
CA LYS A 15 -9.39 30.77 -2.92
C LYS A 15 -8.51 30.14 -3.99
N GLY A 16 -7.29 30.66 -4.11
CA GLY A 16 -6.28 30.07 -4.98
C GLY A 16 -5.79 28.72 -4.44
N ILE A 17 -5.12 27.93 -5.28
CA ILE A 17 -4.64 26.58 -4.89
C ILE A 17 -3.66 26.62 -3.73
N PHE A 18 -2.76 27.61 -3.68
CA PHE A 18 -1.81 27.75 -2.57
C PHE A 18 -2.50 28.15 -1.25
N GLU A 19 -3.61 28.89 -1.32
CA GLU A 19 -4.43 29.18 -0.14
C GLU A 19 -5.18 27.93 0.31
N LEU A 20 -5.75 27.16 -0.62
CA LEU A 20 -6.36 25.86 -0.32
C LEU A 20 -5.36 24.87 0.28
N LEU A 21 -4.11 24.86 -0.20
CA LEU A 21 -3.02 24.06 0.36
C LEU A 21 -2.72 24.47 1.80
N SER A 22 -2.67 25.77 2.07
CA SER A 22 -2.46 26.30 3.43
C SER A 22 -3.61 25.89 4.37
N ILE A 23 -4.85 25.97 3.90
CA ILE A 23 -6.05 25.52 4.64
C ILE A 23 -6.02 24.00 4.87
N ALA A 24 -5.63 23.21 3.86
CA ALA A 24 -5.52 21.75 3.97
C ALA A 24 -4.48 21.34 5.00
N ILE A 25 -3.31 22.00 5.02
CA ILE A 25 -2.27 21.78 6.05
C ILE A 25 -2.81 22.11 7.45
N LEU A 26 -3.56 23.21 7.59
CA LEU A 26 -4.19 23.59 8.87
C LEU A 26 -5.19 22.54 9.35
N PHE A 27 -6.07 22.06 8.45
CA PHE A 27 -6.98 20.96 8.76
C PHE A 27 -6.23 19.71 9.21
N PHE A 28 -5.19 19.32 8.48
CA PHE A 28 -4.41 18.13 8.79
C PHE A 28 -3.74 18.21 10.16
N LYS A 29 -3.08 19.34 10.47
CA LYS A 29 -2.42 19.56 11.77
C LYS A 29 -3.40 19.49 12.94
N ASN A 30 -4.59 20.09 12.80
CA ASN A 30 -5.60 20.08 13.85
C ASN A 30 -6.35 18.73 13.93
N ARG A 31 -6.46 18.01 12.82
CA ARG A 31 -7.21 16.76 12.68
C ARG A 31 -6.36 15.66 12.03
N PRO A 32 -5.29 15.17 12.69
CA PRO A 32 -4.38 14.16 12.13
C PRO A 32 -5.06 12.82 11.81
N ALA A 33 -6.29 12.59 12.30
CA ALA A 33 -7.08 11.43 11.91
C ALA A 33 -7.46 11.42 10.41
N LEU A 34 -7.24 12.52 9.67
CA LEU A 34 -7.29 12.57 8.20
C LEU A 34 -6.32 11.57 7.53
N SER A 35 -5.29 11.12 8.25
CA SER A 35 -4.38 10.05 7.85
C SER A 35 -5.00 8.65 7.86
N VAL A 36 -6.03 8.41 8.68
CA VAL A 36 -6.57 7.06 8.91
C VAL A 36 -7.24 6.48 7.67
N PRO A 37 -8.05 7.21 6.89
CA PRO A 37 -8.56 6.73 5.60
C PRO A 37 -7.47 6.21 4.66
N ALA A 38 -6.34 6.90 4.57
CA ALA A 38 -5.20 6.49 3.75
C ALA A 38 -4.60 5.17 4.26
N LEU A 39 -4.40 5.04 5.58
CA LEU A 39 -3.90 3.79 6.17
C LEU A 39 -4.85 2.62 5.95
N ILE A 40 -6.16 2.83 6.07
CA ILE A 40 -7.18 1.82 5.77
C ILE A 40 -7.11 1.42 4.31
N SER A 41 -7.01 2.37 3.38
CA SER A 41 -6.94 2.06 1.95
C SER A 41 -5.67 1.32 1.56
N LEU A 42 -4.54 1.62 2.21
CA LEU A 42 -3.28 0.89 1.99
C LEU A 42 -3.36 -0.58 2.48
N SER A 43 -4.28 -0.89 3.41
CA SER A 43 -4.42 -2.27 3.91
C SER A 43 -4.87 -3.26 2.83
N SER A 44 -5.40 -2.80 1.69
CA SER A 44 -5.69 -3.67 0.56
C SER A 44 -4.44 -4.33 -0.03
N TYR A 45 -3.24 -3.77 0.17
CA TYR A 45 -1.98 -4.42 -0.26
C TYR A 45 -1.71 -5.74 0.46
N ILE A 46 -2.32 -5.97 1.64
CA ILE A 46 -2.28 -7.28 2.32
C ILE A 46 -3.02 -8.34 1.49
N ILE A 47 -4.10 -7.94 0.82
CA ILE A 47 -4.86 -8.84 -0.06
C ILE A 47 -4.00 -9.18 -1.27
N GLN A 48 -3.39 -8.18 -1.90
CA GLN A 48 -2.52 -8.39 -3.04
C GLN A 48 -1.38 -9.36 -2.70
N SER A 49 -0.62 -9.08 -1.63
CA SER A 49 0.50 -9.92 -1.20
C SER A 49 0.05 -11.33 -0.85
N SER A 50 -1.06 -11.49 -0.11
CA SER A 50 -1.62 -12.81 0.21
C SER A 50 -2.02 -13.61 -1.03
N LEU A 51 -2.66 -12.97 -2.02
CA LEU A 51 -3.02 -13.61 -3.28
C LEU A 51 -1.79 -13.95 -4.14
N LEU A 52 -0.78 -13.07 -4.16
CA LEU A 52 0.47 -13.32 -4.87
C LEU A 52 1.26 -14.48 -4.27
N ILE A 53 1.25 -14.63 -2.94
CA ILE A 53 1.84 -15.79 -2.28
C ILE A 53 1.10 -17.07 -2.68
N LEU A 54 -0.23 -17.07 -2.73
CA LEU A 54 -0.99 -18.22 -3.24
C LEU A 54 -0.64 -18.56 -4.69
N VAL A 55 -0.49 -17.55 -5.55
CA VAL A 55 -0.04 -17.74 -6.94
C VAL A 55 1.37 -18.32 -6.97
N LEU A 56 2.29 -17.82 -6.14
CA LEU A 56 3.64 -18.35 -6.05
C LEU A 56 3.64 -19.83 -5.61
N LEU A 57 2.83 -20.19 -4.62
CA LEU A 57 2.66 -21.58 -4.18
C LEU A 57 2.13 -22.46 -5.32
N TYR A 58 1.09 -22.00 -6.02
CA TYR A 58 0.54 -22.72 -7.18
C TYR A 58 1.57 -22.89 -8.28
N MET A 59 2.31 -21.82 -8.62
CA MET A 59 3.34 -21.86 -9.65
C MET A 59 4.45 -22.82 -9.26
N THR A 60 4.87 -22.84 -8.00
CA THR A 60 5.95 -23.72 -7.55
C THR A 60 5.58 -25.19 -7.67
N GLU A 61 4.32 -25.54 -7.45
CA GLU A 61 3.84 -26.92 -7.53
C GLU A 61 3.45 -27.35 -8.95
N ASN A 62 3.01 -26.43 -9.82
CA ASN A 62 2.35 -26.78 -11.09
C ASN A 62 2.96 -26.15 -12.34
N VAL A 63 3.80 -25.12 -12.21
CA VAL A 63 4.27 -24.30 -13.35
C VAL A 63 5.79 -24.30 -13.45
N PHE A 64 6.49 -24.11 -12.34
CA PHE A 64 7.95 -24.02 -12.32
C PHE A 64 8.60 -25.38 -12.49
N GLU A 65 9.48 -25.48 -13.47
CA GLU A 65 10.48 -26.54 -13.53
C GLU A 65 11.73 -26.05 -12.80
N ILE A 66 11.90 -26.50 -11.55
CA ILE A 66 12.92 -25.97 -10.64
C ILE A 66 14.35 -26.20 -11.17
N ASP A 67 14.58 -27.31 -11.87
CA ASP A 67 15.88 -27.59 -12.48
C ASP A 67 16.19 -26.60 -13.59
N VAL A 68 15.21 -26.26 -14.44
CA VAL A 68 15.34 -25.21 -15.48
C VAL A 68 15.66 -23.86 -14.85
N LEU A 69 14.93 -23.46 -13.80
CA LEU A 69 15.22 -22.22 -13.05
C LEU A 69 16.65 -22.21 -12.48
N ARG A 70 17.12 -23.34 -11.96
CA ARG A 70 18.46 -23.48 -11.40
C ARG A 70 19.53 -23.36 -12.48
N GLU A 71 19.31 -23.92 -13.67
CA GLU A 71 20.24 -23.80 -14.80
C GLU A 71 20.32 -22.37 -15.34
N ILE A 72 19.18 -21.70 -15.52
CA ILE A 72 19.09 -20.29 -15.91
C ILE A 72 19.93 -19.42 -14.97
N ILE A 73 19.74 -19.58 -13.67
CA ILE A 73 20.39 -18.74 -12.65
C ILE A 73 21.89 -19.03 -12.53
N LYS A 74 22.33 -20.30 -12.65
CA LYS A 74 23.74 -20.67 -12.47
C LYS A 74 24.61 -20.39 -13.70
N LYS A 75 24.09 -20.62 -14.90
CA LYS A 75 24.89 -20.61 -16.12
C LYS A 75 24.61 -19.41 -17.02
N GLY A 76 23.54 -18.64 -16.75
CA GLY A 76 23.13 -17.54 -17.62
C GLY A 76 22.85 -18.01 -19.05
N GLU A 77 22.39 -19.25 -19.22
CA GLU A 77 22.16 -19.85 -20.53
C GLU A 77 21.04 -19.08 -21.25
N ILE A 78 21.42 -18.39 -22.34
CA ILE A 78 20.52 -17.54 -23.12
C ILE A 78 19.38 -18.35 -23.74
N GLY A 79 19.60 -19.64 -24.05
CA GLY A 79 18.61 -20.52 -24.66
C GLY A 79 17.43 -20.92 -23.77
N LEU A 80 17.49 -20.64 -22.46
CA LEU A 80 16.40 -20.88 -21.51
C LEU A 80 15.64 -19.57 -21.15
N MET A 81 15.93 -18.47 -21.86
CA MET A 81 15.18 -17.22 -21.69
C MET A 81 13.70 -17.33 -22.08
N PRO A 82 13.28 -18.11 -23.09
CA PRO A 82 11.86 -18.26 -23.43
C PRO A 82 11.03 -18.83 -22.28
N GLU A 83 11.53 -19.87 -21.61
CA GLU A 83 10.90 -20.49 -20.44
C GLU A 83 10.80 -19.49 -19.28
N LEU A 84 11.89 -18.75 -19.01
CA LEU A 84 11.88 -17.70 -18.00
C LEU A 84 10.84 -16.62 -18.30
N LEU A 85 10.77 -16.17 -19.56
CA LEU A 85 9.79 -15.18 -20.01
C LEU A 85 8.35 -15.70 -19.87
N ASN A 86 8.09 -16.98 -20.11
CA ASN A 86 6.79 -17.61 -19.90
C ASN A 86 6.39 -17.61 -18.41
N TYR A 87 7.32 -17.98 -17.53
CA TYR A 87 7.13 -17.93 -16.07
C TYR A 87 6.83 -16.50 -15.59
N LEU A 88 7.62 -15.53 -16.06
CA LEU A 88 7.41 -14.12 -15.73
C LEU A 88 6.08 -13.61 -16.28
N LEU A 89 5.70 -13.95 -17.51
CA LEU A 89 4.43 -13.55 -18.10
C LEU A 89 3.23 -14.11 -17.32
N PHE A 90 3.30 -15.38 -16.90
CA PHE A 90 2.27 -15.98 -16.05
C PHE A 90 2.14 -15.18 -14.75
N PHE A 91 3.26 -14.90 -14.07
CA PHE A 91 3.25 -14.10 -12.83
C PHE A 91 2.70 -12.68 -13.06
N ILE A 92 3.13 -11.99 -14.13
CA ILE A 92 2.68 -10.64 -14.49
C ILE A 92 1.16 -10.60 -14.71
N LYS A 93 0.57 -11.61 -15.36
CA LYS A 93 -0.89 -11.70 -15.56
C LYS A 93 -1.63 -11.73 -14.23
N PHE A 94 -1.21 -12.58 -13.30
CA PHE A 94 -1.82 -12.64 -11.95
C PHE A 94 -1.54 -11.39 -11.13
N TYR A 95 -0.32 -10.84 -11.21
CA TYR A 95 0.02 -9.59 -10.58
C TYR A 95 -0.89 -8.46 -11.04
N ALA A 96 -1.15 -8.35 -12.34
CA ALA A 96 -2.03 -7.33 -12.86
C ALA A 96 -3.49 -7.48 -12.40
N ILE A 97 -4.02 -8.70 -12.38
CA ILE A 97 -5.38 -8.98 -11.88
C ILE A 97 -5.48 -8.57 -10.41
N THR A 98 -4.55 -9.03 -9.58
CA THR A 98 -4.53 -8.71 -8.15
C THR A 98 -4.29 -7.23 -7.90
N PHE A 99 -3.47 -6.57 -8.71
CA PHE A 99 -3.25 -5.12 -8.69
C PHE A 99 -4.53 -4.34 -8.99
N ILE A 100 -5.27 -4.69 -10.05
CA ILE A 100 -6.53 -4.03 -10.42
C ILE A 100 -7.56 -4.17 -9.29
N ILE A 101 -7.74 -5.39 -8.76
CA ILE A 101 -8.65 -5.66 -7.63
C ILE A 101 -8.26 -4.80 -6.42
N THR A 102 -6.97 -4.74 -6.10
CA THR A 102 -6.43 -4.01 -4.95
C THR A 102 -6.57 -2.51 -5.11
N LYS A 103 -6.35 -1.97 -6.31
CA LYS A 103 -6.53 -0.55 -6.65
C LYS A 103 -7.99 -0.13 -6.50
N ILE A 104 -8.92 -0.91 -7.06
CA ILE A 104 -10.37 -0.70 -6.90
C ILE A 104 -10.75 -0.68 -5.41
N LEU A 105 -10.30 -1.67 -4.65
CA LEU A 105 -10.63 -1.78 -3.24
C LEU A 105 -10.02 -0.65 -2.40
N SER A 106 -8.76 -0.29 -2.69
CA SER A 106 -8.07 0.83 -2.06
C SER A 106 -8.84 2.13 -2.28
N ARG A 107 -9.22 2.41 -3.54
CA ARG A 107 -9.99 3.61 -3.90
C ARG A 107 -11.37 3.64 -3.23
N ALA A 108 -12.06 2.49 -3.17
CA ALA A 108 -13.35 2.35 -2.51
C ALA A 108 -13.25 2.62 -1.00
N LEU A 109 -12.27 2.00 -0.32
CA LEU A 109 -12.02 2.23 1.11
C LEU A 109 -11.68 3.69 1.38
N TYR A 110 -10.72 4.24 0.63
CA TYR A 110 -10.29 5.63 0.80
C TYR A 110 -11.46 6.60 0.69
N SER A 111 -12.21 6.52 -0.42
CA SER A 111 -13.34 7.41 -0.70
C SER A 111 -14.49 7.28 0.29
N THR A 112 -14.71 6.07 0.83
CA THR A 112 -15.75 5.78 1.84
C THR A 112 -15.50 6.54 3.14
N PHE A 113 -14.24 6.61 3.59
CA PHE A 113 -13.90 7.22 4.88
C PHE A 113 -13.46 8.68 4.75
N PHE A 114 -12.71 9.01 3.70
CA PHE A 114 -12.09 10.32 3.55
C PHE A 114 -13.11 11.41 3.19
N TYR A 115 -13.87 11.25 2.10
CA TYR A 115 -14.72 12.33 1.58
C TYR A 115 -15.89 12.70 2.51
N PRO A 116 -16.64 11.75 3.13
CA PRO A 116 -17.67 12.13 4.10
C PRO A 116 -17.10 12.89 5.30
N TYR A 117 -15.91 12.49 5.78
CA TYR A 117 -15.25 13.19 6.88
C TYR A 117 -14.78 14.59 6.47
N ALA A 118 -14.05 14.69 5.37
CA ALA A 118 -13.55 15.96 4.85
C ALA A 118 -14.69 16.93 4.55
N TYR A 119 -15.84 16.45 4.08
CA TYR A 119 -17.00 17.30 3.80
C TYR A 119 -17.56 17.97 5.06
N LYS A 120 -17.76 17.17 6.13
CA LYS A 120 -18.22 17.68 7.43
C LYS A 120 -17.21 18.66 8.04
N LEU A 121 -15.90 18.41 7.86
CA LEU A 121 -14.84 19.36 8.26
C LEU A 121 -14.95 20.69 7.49
N PHE A 122 -15.14 20.65 6.17
CA PHE A 122 -15.33 21.86 5.36
C PHE A 122 -16.62 22.62 5.69
N LYS A 123 -17.65 21.92 6.21
CA LYS A 123 -18.85 22.52 6.79
C LYS A 123 -18.63 23.12 8.19
N GLY A 124 -17.48 22.92 8.81
CA GLY A 124 -17.18 23.43 10.15
C GLY A 124 -17.76 22.60 11.29
N GLU A 125 -18.15 21.35 11.02
CA GLU A 125 -18.69 20.46 12.04
C GLU A 125 -17.58 19.94 12.98
N SER A 126 -17.81 19.98 14.29
CA SER A 126 -16.84 19.57 15.32
C SER A 126 -16.85 18.05 15.57
N ILE A 127 -16.65 17.26 14.52
CA ILE A 127 -16.77 15.79 14.57
C ILE A 127 -15.40 15.10 14.59
N SER A 128 -15.26 14.04 15.38
CA SER A 128 -14.09 13.16 15.36
C SER A 128 -14.22 12.13 14.24
N PHE A 129 -13.13 11.88 13.48
CA PHE A 129 -13.08 10.80 12.49
C PHE A 129 -13.62 9.48 13.04
N PHE A 130 -13.15 9.09 14.23
CA PHE A 130 -13.50 7.80 14.82
C PHE A 130 -14.99 7.69 15.17
N GLY A 131 -15.68 8.80 15.48
CA GLY A 131 -17.10 8.78 15.88
C GLY A 131 -18.10 8.71 14.73
N GLN A 132 -17.64 8.45 13.52
CA GLN A 132 -18.48 8.34 12.33
C GLN A 132 -18.04 7.22 11.38
N VAL A 133 -17.12 6.35 11.81
CA VAL A 133 -16.58 5.27 10.97
C VAL A 133 -17.72 4.36 10.52
N ARG A 134 -18.59 3.99 11.46
CA ARG A 134 -19.82 3.23 11.17
C ARG A 134 -20.72 3.92 10.15
N GLU A 135 -20.89 5.24 10.24
CA GLU A 135 -21.73 5.99 9.30
C GLU A 135 -21.09 5.98 7.91
N SER A 136 -19.77 6.21 7.83
CA SER A 136 -19.00 6.14 6.59
C SER A 136 -19.15 4.78 5.89
N PHE A 137 -19.18 3.67 6.61
CA PHE A 137 -19.38 2.33 6.02
C PHE A 137 -20.66 2.20 5.19
N LYS A 138 -21.70 3.01 5.43
CA LYS A 138 -22.93 3.01 4.61
C LYS A 138 -22.64 3.41 3.15
N TYR A 139 -21.60 4.20 2.91
CA TYR A 139 -21.19 4.60 1.57
C TYR A 139 -20.41 3.50 0.84
N PHE A 140 -19.88 2.49 1.54
CA PHE A 140 -18.94 1.53 0.96
C PHE A 140 -19.46 0.85 -0.31
N GLY A 141 -20.70 0.36 -0.32
CA GLY A 141 -21.27 -0.30 -1.49
C GLY A 141 -21.39 0.64 -2.70
N LYS A 142 -21.77 1.91 -2.47
CA LYS A 142 -21.87 2.95 -3.51
C LYS A 142 -20.46 3.29 -4.04
N MET A 143 -19.49 3.46 -3.15
CA MET A 143 -18.10 3.79 -3.48
C MET A 143 -17.36 2.64 -4.18
N LEU A 144 -17.65 1.39 -3.82
CA LEU A 144 -17.06 0.21 -4.46
C LEU A 144 -17.50 0.08 -5.92
N ARG A 145 -18.79 0.29 -6.21
CA ARG A 145 -19.31 0.31 -7.59
C ARG A 145 -18.70 1.44 -8.40
N ALA A 146 -18.54 2.61 -7.79
CA ALA A 146 -17.88 3.74 -8.43
C ALA A 146 -16.40 3.45 -8.73
N ALA A 147 -15.67 2.93 -7.74
CA ALA A 147 -14.26 2.56 -7.90
C ALA A 147 -14.07 1.48 -8.96
N LEU A 148 -14.95 0.48 -9.04
CA LEU A 148 -14.90 -0.55 -10.08
C LEU A 148 -14.93 0.06 -11.49
N VAL A 149 -15.80 1.04 -11.73
CA VAL A 149 -15.91 1.70 -13.04
C VAL A 149 -14.78 2.70 -13.26
N VAL A 150 -14.50 3.56 -12.28
CA VAL A 150 -13.48 4.61 -12.39
C VAL A 150 -12.09 4.02 -12.56
N GLU A 151 -11.68 3.11 -11.66
CA GLU A 151 -10.37 2.45 -11.76
C GLU A 151 -10.36 1.42 -12.89
N GLY A 152 -11.48 0.75 -13.16
CA GLY A 152 -11.58 -0.18 -14.29
C GLY A 152 -11.30 0.51 -15.63
N ILE A 153 -11.83 1.71 -15.85
CA ILE A 153 -11.57 2.50 -17.08
C ILE A 153 -10.19 3.14 -17.02
N ALA A 154 -9.84 3.81 -15.92
CA ALA A 154 -8.62 4.61 -15.85
C ALA A 154 -7.35 3.75 -15.77
N THR A 155 -7.37 2.62 -15.07
CA THR A 155 -6.18 1.79 -14.85
C THR A 155 -6.35 0.36 -15.36
N GLY A 156 -7.52 -0.26 -15.15
CA GLY A 156 -7.79 -1.64 -15.54
C GLY A 156 -7.68 -1.89 -17.05
N LEU A 157 -8.40 -1.14 -17.86
CA LEU A 157 -8.39 -1.27 -19.33
C LEU A 157 -6.99 -1.06 -19.91
N PRO A 158 -6.24 0.01 -19.58
CA PRO A 158 -4.86 0.16 -20.04
C PRO A 158 -3.96 -1.03 -19.69
N ILE A 159 -4.05 -1.55 -18.47
CA ILE A 159 -3.25 -2.69 -18.02
C ILE A 159 -3.61 -3.97 -18.80
N LEU A 160 -4.90 -4.25 -18.99
CA LEU A 160 -5.35 -5.42 -19.74
C LEU A 160 -4.92 -5.37 -21.20
N ILE A 161 -5.00 -4.19 -21.84
CA ILE A 161 -4.50 -3.97 -23.20
C ILE A 161 -2.99 -4.21 -23.24
N PHE A 162 -2.23 -3.67 -22.28
CA PHE A 162 -0.79 -3.85 -22.23
C PHE A 162 -0.40 -5.33 -22.10
N ILE A 163 -1.07 -6.10 -21.23
CA ILE A 163 -0.79 -7.52 -21.06
C ILE A 163 -1.10 -8.31 -22.33
N PHE A 164 -2.20 -7.99 -23.01
CA PHE A 164 -2.54 -8.64 -24.28
C PHE A 164 -1.49 -8.35 -25.36
N THR A 165 -1.01 -7.10 -25.45
CA THR A 165 0.08 -6.71 -26.35
C THR A 165 1.38 -7.41 -25.97
N LEU A 166 1.71 -7.49 -24.68
CA LEU A 166 2.91 -8.16 -24.18
C LEU A 166 2.88 -9.67 -24.49
N ASP A 167 1.74 -10.33 -24.30
CA ASP A 167 1.55 -11.75 -24.66
C ASP A 167 1.75 -11.99 -26.15
N SER A 168 1.21 -11.10 -26.99
CA SER A 168 1.38 -11.16 -28.45
C SER A 168 2.84 -10.94 -28.86
N PHE A 169 3.52 -9.99 -28.21
CA PHE A 169 4.93 -9.70 -28.43
C PHE A 169 5.82 -10.90 -28.09
N LEU A 170 5.61 -11.54 -26.93
CA LEU A 170 6.39 -12.70 -26.52
C LEU A 170 6.20 -13.90 -27.47
N LYS A 171 4.98 -14.12 -27.97
CA LYS A 171 4.72 -15.14 -29.00
C LYS A 171 5.47 -14.87 -30.30
N MET A 172 5.59 -13.60 -30.72
CA MET A 172 6.36 -13.23 -31.90
C MET A 172 7.86 -13.49 -31.71
N MET A 173 8.44 -13.11 -30.56
CA MET A 173 9.86 -13.39 -30.28
C MET A 173 10.16 -14.89 -30.24
N GLN A 174 9.29 -15.70 -29.65
CA GLN A 174 9.46 -17.17 -29.63
C GLN A 174 9.44 -17.78 -31.04
N LEU A 175 8.61 -17.25 -31.94
CA LEU A 175 8.59 -17.66 -33.34
C LEU A 175 9.88 -17.29 -34.07
N GLU A 176 10.44 -16.11 -33.83
CA GLU A 176 11.71 -15.68 -34.42
C GLU A 176 12.91 -16.50 -33.92
N GLU A 177 12.95 -16.84 -32.64
CA GLU A 177 14.02 -17.69 -32.08
C GLU A 177 14.01 -19.11 -32.69
N LEU A 178 12.82 -19.64 -32.99
CA LEU A 178 12.66 -20.92 -33.70
C LEU A 178 13.21 -20.86 -35.15
N ILE A 179 13.13 -19.68 -35.79
CA ILE A 179 13.52 -19.48 -37.20
C ILE A 179 14.99 -19.05 -37.32
N SER A 180 15.54 -18.29 -36.37
CA SER A 180 16.91 -17.73 -36.44
C SER A 180 17.54 -17.49 -35.05
N PRO A 181 18.06 -18.54 -34.40
CA PRO A 181 18.50 -18.51 -32.99
C PRO A 181 19.78 -17.71 -32.69
N LYS A 182 20.39 -17.01 -33.67
CA LYS A 182 21.74 -16.42 -33.53
C LYS A 182 21.79 -14.89 -33.36
N PHE A 183 20.69 -14.16 -33.45
CA PHE A 183 20.74 -12.69 -33.35
C PHE A 183 19.60 -12.09 -32.51
N PRO A 184 19.84 -11.84 -31.21
CA PRO A 184 18.80 -11.28 -30.32
C PRO A 184 18.46 -9.80 -30.60
N TRP A 185 19.31 -9.06 -31.33
CA TRP A 185 19.16 -7.62 -31.59
C TRP A 185 19.18 -7.28 -33.08
N SER A 186 18.39 -7.98 -33.89
CA SER A 186 18.12 -7.53 -35.25
C SER A 186 17.45 -6.14 -35.21
N ILE A 187 17.54 -5.38 -36.31
CA ILE A 187 16.84 -4.09 -36.44
C ILE A 187 15.33 -4.27 -36.23
N GLU A 188 14.80 -5.42 -36.65
CA GLU A 188 13.39 -5.81 -36.47
C GLU A 188 13.07 -5.97 -34.97
N ASN A 189 13.86 -6.72 -34.21
CA ASN A 189 13.64 -6.92 -32.76
C ASN A 189 13.69 -5.59 -32.00
N ILE A 190 14.62 -4.70 -32.36
CA ILE A 190 14.72 -3.37 -31.77
C ILE A 190 13.47 -2.54 -32.09
N ALA A 191 13.01 -2.56 -33.34
CA ALA A 191 11.78 -1.86 -33.73
C ALA A 191 10.55 -2.38 -32.98
N ILE A 192 10.44 -3.70 -32.79
CA ILE A 192 9.33 -4.30 -32.04
C ILE A 192 9.40 -3.90 -30.55
N VAL A 193 10.56 -3.95 -29.90
CA VAL A 193 10.72 -3.50 -28.50
C VAL A 193 10.37 -2.01 -28.34
N LEU A 194 10.82 -1.16 -29.27
CA LEU A 194 10.48 0.27 -29.27
C LEU A 194 8.98 0.49 -29.46
N SER A 195 8.31 -0.32 -30.29
CA SER A 195 6.86 -0.24 -30.48
C SER A 195 6.09 -0.62 -29.21
N LEU A 196 6.54 -1.66 -28.49
CA LEU A 196 5.97 -2.06 -27.21
C LEU A 196 6.13 -0.96 -26.15
N LEU A 197 7.31 -0.34 -26.09
CA LEU A 197 7.57 0.80 -25.20
C LEU A 197 6.68 2.00 -25.52
N LEU A 198 6.49 2.31 -26.81
CA LEU A 198 5.61 3.39 -27.25
C LEU A 198 4.15 3.12 -26.86
N ILE A 199 3.66 1.89 -27.05
CA ILE A 199 2.32 1.47 -26.63
C ILE A 199 2.18 1.61 -25.11
N PHE A 200 3.18 1.17 -24.33
CA PHE A 200 3.19 1.30 -22.88
C PHE A 200 3.06 2.78 -22.44
N LEU A 201 3.85 3.67 -23.03
CA LEU A 201 3.79 5.11 -22.74
C LEU A 201 2.44 5.74 -23.14
N LEU A 202 1.87 5.33 -24.29
CA LEU A 202 0.55 5.77 -24.71
C LEU A 202 -0.53 5.36 -23.70
N LEU A 203 -0.49 4.11 -23.24
CA LEU A 203 -1.44 3.57 -22.27
C LEU A 203 -1.32 4.27 -20.90
N ILE A 204 -0.11 4.62 -20.46
CA ILE A 204 0.10 5.47 -19.28
C ILE A 204 -0.54 6.84 -19.49
N GLY A 205 -0.33 7.47 -20.64
CA GLY A 205 -0.93 8.77 -20.96
C GLY A 205 -2.46 8.73 -20.92
N ILE A 206 -3.06 7.69 -21.50
CA ILE A 206 -4.51 7.46 -21.46
C ILE A 206 -5.00 7.27 -20.01
N ALA A 207 -4.28 6.49 -19.21
CA ALA A 207 -4.61 6.25 -17.81
C ALA A 207 -4.64 7.56 -17.00
N LEU A 208 -3.61 8.39 -17.15
CA LEU A 208 -3.51 9.69 -16.49
C LEU A 208 -4.65 10.63 -16.89
N ILE A 209 -5.00 10.67 -18.19
CA ILE A 209 -6.11 11.49 -18.67
C ILE A 209 -7.41 11.09 -17.96
N PHE A 210 -7.72 9.79 -17.90
CA PHE A 210 -8.93 9.32 -17.22
C PHE A 210 -8.90 9.56 -15.70
N GLU A 211 -7.74 9.42 -15.05
CA GLU A 211 -7.57 9.68 -13.63
C GLU A 211 -7.91 11.15 -13.28
N PHE A 212 -7.49 12.10 -14.12
CA PHE A 212 -7.87 13.51 -13.97
C PHE A 212 -9.33 13.79 -14.36
N LEU A 213 -9.85 13.18 -15.41
CA LEU A 213 -11.25 13.36 -15.82
C LEU A 213 -12.24 12.87 -14.75
N PHE A 214 -11.89 11.81 -14.01
CA PHE A 214 -12.72 11.22 -12.96
C PHE A 214 -12.38 11.72 -11.55
N ILE A 215 -11.52 12.73 -11.43
CA ILE A 215 -10.98 13.20 -10.14
C ILE A 215 -12.06 13.66 -9.14
N PHE A 216 -13.23 14.10 -9.62
CA PHE A 216 -14.33 14.60 -8.78
C PHE A 216 -15.46 13.61 -8.52
N VAL A 217 -15.41 12.39 -9.10
CA VAL A 217 -16.53 11.44 -9.05
C VAL A 217 -16.97 11.16 -7.61
N PHE A 218 -16.03 10.85 -6.72
CA PHE A 218 -16.33 10.47 -5.35
C PHE A 218 -16.85 11.65 -4.51
N GLN A 219 -16.28 12.84 -4.71
CA GLN A 219 -16.69 14.09 -4.08
C GLN A 219 -18.15 14.41 -4.45
N ILE A 220 -18.49 14.31 -5.74
CA ILE A 220 -19.85 14.52 -6.25
C ILE A 220 -20.83 13.53 -5.61
N MET A 221 -20.45 12.25 -5.53
CA MET A 221 -21.31 11.22 -4.98
C MET A 221 -21.56 11.36 -3.48
N VAL A 222 -20.66 12.01 -2.73
CA VAL A 222 -20.82 12.31 -1.29
C VAL A 222 -21.59 13.60 -1.07
N VAL A 223 -21.25 14.67 -1.78
CA VAL A 223 -21.79 16.02 -1.53
C VAL A 223 -23.18 16.21 -2.12
N GLU A 224 -23.43 15.65 -3.30
CA GLU A 224 -24.67 15.86 -4.06
C GLU A 224 -25.53 14.60 -4.16
N ASP A 225 -25.06 13.49 -3.58
CA ASP A 225 -25.71 12.17 -3.60
C ASP A 225 -26.09 11.64 -5.00
N LEU A 226 -25.43 12.12 -6.06
CA LEU A 226 -25.72 11.69 -7.42
C LEU A 226 -25.39 10.21 -7.65
N GLY A 227 -26.09 9.60 -8.63
CA GLY A 227 -25.75 8.29 -9.17
C GLY A 227 -24.45 8.31 -9.97
N LEU A 228 -23.83 7.14 -10.16
CA LEU A 228 -22.50 6.99 -10.75
C LEU A 228 -22.36 7.66 -12.13
N VAL A 229 -23.29 7.40 -13.06
CA VAL A 229 -23.21 7.93 -14.42
C VAL A 229 -23.29 9.46 -14.43
N ALA A 230 -24.20 10.03 -13.64
CA ALA A 230 -24.33 11.48 -13.50
C ALA A 230 -23.08 12.10 -12.85
N ALA A 231 -22.49 11.42 -11.86
CA ALA A 231 -21.27 11.86 -11.21
C ALA A 231 -20.06 11.86 -12.17
N ILE A 232 -19.92 10.84 -13.03
CA ILE A 232 -18.88 10.77 -14.06
C ILE A 232 -19.04 11.92 -15.06
N ALA A 233 -20.25 12.09 -15.63
CA ALA A 233 -20.52 13.15 -16.59
C ALA A 233 -20.23 14.54 -16.00
N LYS A 234 -20.66 14.76 -14.75
CA LYS A 234 -20.41 16.02 -14.04
C LYS A 234 -18.93 16.21 -13.70
N SER A 235 -18.20 15.16 -13.34
CA SER A 235 -16.75 15.23 -13.10
C SER A 235 -16.01 15.73 -14.34
N VAL A 236 -16.27 15.13 -15.50
CA VAL A 236 -15.67 15.54 -16.78
C VAL A 236 -15.96 17.01 -17.07
N PHE A 237 -17.22 17.44 -16.94
CA PHE A 237 -17.60 18.83 -17.16
C PHE A 237 -16.88 19.80 -16.21
N LEU A 238 -16.82 19.47 -14.91
CA LEU A 238 -16.17 20.32 -13.91
C LEU A 238 -14.65 20.39 -14.10
N VAL A 239 -14.00 19.30 -14.50
CA VAL A 239 -12.57 19.25 -14.82
C VAL A 239 -12.26 20.19 -15.98
N LEU A 240 -13.01 20.09 -17.08
CA LEU A 240 -12.82 20.94 -18.26
C LEU A 240 -13.06 22.42 -17.93
N LYS A 241 -14.07 22.73 -17.11
CA LYS A 241 -14.35 24.10 -16.64
C LYS A 241 -13.24 24.66 -15.73
N ASN A 242 -12.52 23.81 -15.02
CA ASN A 242 -11.48 24.19 -14.05
C ASN A 242 -10.08 23.75 -14.48
N ILE A 243 -9.82 23.61 -15.80
CA ILE A 243 -8.61 22.96 -16.32
C ILE A 243 -7.30 23.58 -15.80
N ILE A 244 -7.27 24.90 -15.61
CA ILE A 244 -6.10 25.60 -15.06
C ILE A 244 -5.81 25.14 -13.63
N ASN A 245 -6.84 25.05 -12.79
CA ASN A 245 -6.68 24.59 -11.41
C ASN A 245 -6.26 23.12 -11.35
N ILE A 246 -6.82 22.29 -12.24
CA ILE A 246 -6.45 20.87 -12.34
C ILE A 246 -5.00 20.72 -12.83
N ALA A 247 -4.55 21.53 -13.80
CA ALA A 247 -3.18 21.52 -14.28
C ALA A 247 -2.18 21.94 -13.20
N ILE A 248 -2.47 23.00 -12.44
CA ILE A 248 -1.63 23.41 -11.30
C ILE A 248 -1.58 22.30 -10.23
N TYR A 249 -2.71 21.66 -9.95
CA TYR A 249 -2.75 20.51 -9.03
C TYR A 249 -1.91 19.33 -9.52
N ALA A 250 -1.98 19.00 -10.82
CA ALA A 250 -1.15 17.96 -11.43
C ALA A 250 0.35 18.30 -11.34
N VAL A 251 0.72 19.56 -11.55
CA VAL A 251 2.10 20.04 -11.37
C VAL A 251 2.55 19.91 -9.91
N LEU A 252 1.70 20.24 -8.94
CA LEU A 252 2.01 20.04 -7.51
C LEU A 252 2.26 18.57 -7.17
N GLN A 253 1.43 17.66 -7.68
CA GLN A 253 1.65 16.21 -7.52
C GLN A 253 2.96 15.75 -8.16
N PHE A 254 3.26 16.23 -9.37
CA PHE A 254 4.50 15.92 -10.07
C PHE A 254 5.74 16.41 -9.30
N ILE A 255 5.71 17.65 -8.79
CA ILE A 255 6.80 18.22 -7.97
C ILE A 255 6.98 17.40 -6.70
N LEU A 256 5.90 17.03 -6.00
CA LEU A 256 5.99 16.19 -4.80
C LEU A 256 6.64 14.84 -5.13
N MET A 257 6.22 14.19 -6.21
CA MET A 257 6.81 12.93 -6.66
C MET A 257 8.30 13.09 -7.00
N LEU A 258 8.66 14.17 -7.70
CA LEU A 258 10.06 14.47 -8.03
C LEU A 258 10.90 14.68 -6.76
N ILE A 259 10.40 15.42 -5.77
CA ILE A 259 11.07 15.62 -4.49
C ILE A 259 11.29 14.27 -3.80
N VAL A 260 10.28 13.40 -3.78
CA VAL A 260 10.37 12.06 -3.18
C VAL A 260 11.42 11.20 -3.87
N ILE A 261 11.42 11.18 -5.21
CA ILE A 261 12.40 10.42 -6.00
C ILE A 261 13.81 10.97 -5.76
N LEU A 262 14.02 12.28 -5.88
CA LEU A 262 15.31 12.91 -5.67
C LEU A 262 15.83 12.72 -4.24
N THR A 263 14.95 12.81 -3.24
CA THR A 263 15.30 12.53 -1.84
C THR A 263 15.71 11.07 -1.67
N THR A 264 14.94 10.13 -2.23
CA THR A 264 15.27 8.69 -2.14
C THR A 264 16.62 8.40 -2.81
N LEU A 265 16.87 8.96 -4.00
CA LEU A 265 18.15 8.85 -4.70
C LEU A 265 19.31 9.47 -3.91
N LEU A 266 19.11 10.65 -3.32
CA LEU A 266 20.12 11.32 -2.49
C LEU A 266 20.51 10.44 -1.29
N PHE A 267 19.54 9.89 -0.56
CA PHE A 267 19.82 9.01 0.57
C PHE A 267 20.44 7.67 0.13
N GLN A 268 20.06 7.16 -1.04
CA GLN A 268 20.67 5.96 -1.63
C GLN A 268 22.17 6.15 -1.95
N ILE A 269 22.60 7.36 -2.34
CA ILE A 269 24.03 7.70 -2.51
C ILE A 269 24.81 7.51 -1.19
N PHE A 270 24.17 7.81 -0.05
CA PHE A 270 24.73 7.59 1.28
C PHE A 270 24.46 6.18 1.83
N PHE A 271 23.98 5.27 0.98
CA PHE A 271 23.56 3.92 1.35
C PHE A 271 22.48 3.87 2.43
N ILE A 272 21.65 4.91 2.59
CA ILE A 272 20.57 4.98 3.58
C ILE A 272 19.23 4.57 2.95
N GLN A 273 18.61 3.50 3.44
CA GLN A 273 17.27 3.05 3.02
C GLN A 273 16.18 3.82 3.78
N ILE A 274 15.51 4.73 3.07
CA ILE A 274 14.36 5.49 3.58
C ILE A 274 13.10 5.33 2.71
N SER A 275 13.16 4.52 1.65
CA SER A 275 12.09 4.39 0.65
C SER A 275 10.75 4.08 1.28
N GLU A 276 10.72 3.12 2.21
CA GLU A 276 9.50 2.65 2.87
C GLU A 276 8.94 3.74 3.78
N ILE A 277 9.79 4.41 4.55
CA ILE A 277 9.39 5.52 5.44
C ILE A 277 8.83 6.68 4.61
N VAL A 278 9.53 7.08 3.55
CA VAL A 278 9.10 8.18 2.67
C VAL A 278 7.77 7.85 2.01
N GLN A 279 7.60 6.63 1.51
CA GLN A 279 6.33 6.20 0.90
C GLN A 279 5.16 6.27 1.88
N ILE A 280 5.34 5.82 3.13
CA ILE A 280 4.31 5.91 4.16
C ILE A 280 3.99 7.37 4.49
N VAL A 281 5.01 8.21 4.66
CA VAL A 281 4.80 9.64 4.96
C VAL A 281 4.05 10.34 3.81
N VAL A 282 4.44 10.09 2.56
CA VAL A 282 3.74 10.61 1.37
C VAL A 282 2.29 10.18 1.37
N ALA A 283 2.04 8.88 1.56
CA ALA A 283 0.69 8.34 1.51
C ALA A 283 -0.21 8.83 2.64
N VAL A 284 0.33 9.02 3.85
CA VAL A 284 -0.45 9.24 5.07
C VAL A 284 -0.51 10.72 5.48
N VAL A 285 0.41 11.54 4.98
CA VAL A 285 0.46 12.98 5.24
C VAL A 285 0.14 13.77 3.99
N PHE A 286 0.91 13.59 2.92
CA PHE A 286 0.83 14.46 1.75
C PHE A 286 -0.42 14.21 0.90
N TYR A 287 -0.79 12.95 0.63
CA TYR A 287 -2.00 12.66 -0.16
C TYR A 287 -3.29 13.15 0.50
N PRO A 288 -3.55 12.94 1.81
CA PRO A 288 -4.71 13.54 2.48
C PRO A 288 -4.75 15.08 2.36
N ILE A 289 -3.59 15.75 2.44
CA ILE A 289 -3.51 17.20 2.27
C ILE A 289 -3.88 17.60 0.84
N LEU A 290 -3.30 16.95 -0.17
CA LEU A 290 -3.61 17.21 -1.58
C LEU A 290 -5.07 16.89 -1.91
N ASP A 291 -5.63 15.83 -1.33
CA ASP A 291 -7.02 15.45 -1.52
C ASP A 291 -8.01 16.44 -0.87
N LEU A 292 -7.62 17.13 0.21
CA LEU A 292 -8.36 18.29 0.71
C LEU A 292 -8.30 19.47 -0.25
N VAL A 293 -7.17 19.73 -0.91
CA VAL A 293 -7.04 20.82 -1.91
C VAL A 293 -7.98 20.55 -3.08
N ILE A 294 -7.93 19.37 -3.69
CA ILE A 294 -8.81 19.04 -4.82
C ILE A 294 -10.28 19.04 -4.41
N PHE A 295 -10.60 18.62 -3.17
CA PHE A 295 -11.96 18.70 -2.67
C PHE A 295 -12.41 20.16 -2.46
N GLY A 296 -11.51 21.04 -2.02
CA GLY A 296 -11.75 22.48 -1.95
C GLY A 296 -12.02 23.09 -3.33
N ILE A 297 -11.25 22.71 -4.36
CA ILE A 297 -11.49 23.11 -5.76
C ILE A 297 -12.90 22.68 -6.19
N TYR A 298 -13.29 21.44 -5.91
CA TYR A 298 -14.63 20.93 -6.19
C TYR A 298 -15.72 21.77 -5.51
N LEU A 299 -15.63 22.01 -4.19
CA LEU A 299 -16.64 22.76 -3.46
C LEU A 299 -16.80 24.19 -4.00
N GLN A 300 -15.69 24.85 -4.33
CA GLN A 300 -15.72 26.17 -4.96
C GLN A 300 -16.35 26.14 -6.36
N SER A 301 -16.15 25.07 -7.13
CA SER A 301 -16.72 24.92 -8.48
C SER A 301 -18.25 24.81 -8.49
N ILE A 302 -18.83 24.36 -7.37
CA ILE A 302 -20.28 24.30 -7.14
C ILE A 302 -20.79 25.42 -6.21
N ASN A 303 -19.99 26.48 -6.01
CA ASN A 303 -20.31 27.65 -5.18
C ASN A 303 -20.60 27.33 -3.69
N GLN A 304 -20.07 26.23 -3.16
CA GLN A 304 -20.10 25.94 -1.72
C GLN A 304 -18.91 26.61 -1.01
N SER A 305 -19.18 27.25 0.13
CA SER A 305 -18.13 27.89 0.93
C SER A 305 -17.39 26.90 1.82
N ILE A 306 -16.09 27.16 1.98
CA ILE A 306 -15.19 26.39 2.84
C ILE A 306 -15.01 27.13 4.18
N ASN A 307 -15.44 26.50 5.27
CA ASN A 307 -15.17 27.00 6.62
C ASN A 307 -13.71 26.75 6.99
N ILE A 308 -13.01 27.81 7.39
CA ILE A 308 -11.61 27.73 7.80
C ILE A 308 -11.56 27.40 9.29
N PRO A 309 -10.70 26.46 9.73
CA PRO A 309 -10.48 26.21 11.15
C PRO A 309 -10.09 27.51 11.88
N LYS A 310 -10.79 27.83 12.97
CA LYS A 310 -10.46 28.98 13.84
C LYS A 310 -9.39 28.64 14.89
N GLU A 311 -9.01 27.37 15.00
CA GLU A 311 -8.09 26.85 16.01
C GLU A 311 -6.63 27.20 15.70
N THR A 312 -5.85 27.52 16.73
CA THR A 312 -4.40 27.71 16.63
C THR A 312 -3.73 26.42 16.15
N ALA A 313 -2.91 26.52 15.09
CA ALA A 313 -2.24 25.37 14.52
C ALA A 313 -1.21 24.78 15.48
N TYR A 314 -1.36 23.51 15.85
CA TYR A 314 -0.32 22.75 16.54
C TYR A 314 0.91 22.55 15.64
N SER A 315 2.11 22.45 16.25
CA SER A 315 3.30 22.03 15.51
C SER A 315 3.22 20.53 15.17
N PHE A 316 3.87 20.08 14.09
CA PHE A 316 3.90 18.66 13.74
C PHE A 316 4.51 17.79 14.86
N VAL A 317 5.47 18.34 15.60
CA VAL A 317 6.12 17.68 16.74
C VAL A 317 5.13 17.48 17.88
N GLU A 318 4.35 18.51 18.23
CA GLU A 318 3.30 18.40 19.27
C GLU A 318 2.24 17.37 18.89
N VAL A 319 1.81 17.37 17.62
CA VAL A 319 0.84 16.40 17.10
C VAL A 319 1.40 14.99 17.22
N PHE A 320 2.64 14.77 16.78
CA PHE A 320 3.31 13.48 16.87
C PHE A 320 3.41 12.98 18.32
N LEU A 321 3.94 13.80 19.24
CA LEU A 321 4.09 13.43 20.65
C LEU A 321 2.76 13.09 21.30
N ARG A 322 1.69 13.83 20.99
CA ARG A 322 0.34 13.56 21.50
C ARG A 322 -0.19 12.20 21.01
N ILE A 323 -0.03 11.88 19.74
CA ILE A 323 -0.48 10.61 19.16
C ILE A 323 0.36 9.47 19.73
N PHE A 324 1.67 9.66 19.82
CA PHE A 324 2.61 8.68 20.37
C PHE A 324 2.30 8.31 21.82
N ASN A 325 2.08 9.31 22.69
CA ASN A 325 1.72 9.08 24.09
C ASN A 325 0.38 8.32 24.23
N LYS A 326 -0.61 8.64 23.38
CA LYS A 326 -1.86 7.86 23.32
C LYS A 326 -1.62 6.43 22.84
N GLY A 327 -0.69 6.23 21.91
CA GLY A 327 -0.31 4.92 21.42
C GLY A 327 0.29 4.04 22.50
N LEU A 328 1.26 4.56 23.26
CA LEU A 328 1.86 3.84 24.40
C LEU A 328 0.82 3.51 25.49
N ALA A 329 -0.08 4.45 25.81
CA ALA A 329 -1.16 4.20 26.75
C ALA A 329 -2.11 3.09 26.26
N THR A 330 -2.42 3.09 24.96
CA THR A 330 -3.30 2.09 24.34
C THR A 330 -2.65 0.72 24.33
N LEU A 331 -1.37 0.61 23.98
CA LEU A 331 -0.59 -0.63 24.04
C LEU A 331 -0.66 -1.27 25.43
N LYS A 332 -0.45 -0.47 26.48
CA LYS A 332 -0.56 -0.96 27.87
C LYS A 332 -1.95 -1.49 28.19
N SER A 333 -3.01 -0.80 27.75
CA SER A 333 -4.40 -1.24 27.99
C SER A 333 -4.83 -2.43 27.14
N PHE A 334 -4.20 -2.62 25.97
CA PHE A 334 -4.57 -3.67 25.04
C PHE A 334 -4.17 -5.06 25.56
N ILE A 335 -3.07 -5.14 26.31
CA ILE A 335 -2.65 -6.37 27.00
C ILE A 335 -3.56 -6.57 28.22
N SER A 336 -4.77 -7.08 27.96
CA SER A 336 -5.80 -7.33 28.97
C SER A 336 -6.55 -8.63 28.69
N LEU A 337 -7.19 -9.19 29.71
CA LEU A 337 -7.97 -10.44 29.60
C LEU A 337 -9.04 -10.39 28.49
N LYS A 338 -9.58 -9.20 28.20
CA LYS A 338 -10.59 -9.02 27.15
C LYS A 338 -10.06 -9.30 25.74
N ASN A 339 -8.76 -9.08 25.51
CA ASN A 339 -8.13 -9.26 24.21
C ASN A 339 -7.41 -10.61 24.05
N VAL A 340 -7.32 -11.41 25.12
CA VAL A 340 -6.67 -12.74 25.13
C VAL A 340 -7.19 -13.66 24.02
N PRO A 341 -8.50 -13.75 23.71
CA PRO A 341 -8.97 -14.63 22.63
C PRO A 341 -8.37 -14.29 21.27
N TYR A 342 -8.21 -13.00 20.95
CA TYR A 342 -7.64 -12.55 19.68
C TYR A 342 -6.12 -12.79 19.63
N ILE A 343 -5.43 -12.61 20.76
CA ILE A 343 -4.00 -12.90 20.89
C ILE A 343 -3.75 -14.41 20.73
N ALA A 344 -4.56 -15.24 21.39
CA ALA A 344 -4.49 -16.70 21.28
C ALA A 344 -4.74 -17.17 19.85
N TYR A 345 -5.73 -16.60 19.16
CA TYR A 345 -5.98 -16.91 17.75
C TYR A 345 -4.83 -16.48 16.83
N ALA A 346 -4.26 -15.29 17.03
CA ALA A 346 -3.08 -14.85 16.27
C ALA A 346 -1.90 -15.81 16.47
N PHE A 347 -1.64 -16.23 17.71
CA PHE A 347 -0.59 -17.19 18.02
C PHE A 347 -0.85 -18.55 17.37
N LEU A 348 -2.08 -19.06 17.45
CA LEU A 348 -2.46 -20.33 16.82
C LEU A 348 -2.23 -20.30 15.31
N VAL A 349 -2.71 -19.25 14.63
CA VAL A 349 -2.53 -19.09 13.18
C VAL A 349 -1.05 -19.00 12.80
N TYR A 350 -0.28 -18.23 13.56
CA TYR A 350 1.17 -18.14 13.36
C TYR A 350 1.85 -19.50 13.55
N PHE A 351 1.53 -20.21 14.63
CA PHE A 351 2.11 -21.52 14.93
C PHE A 351 1.82 -22.55 13.83
N ILE A 352 0.58 -22.59 13.33
CA ILE A 352 0.20 -23.47 12.21
C ILE A 352 0.99 -23.09 10.95
N GLY A 353 1.07 -21.80 10.62
CA GLY A 353 1.83 -21.32 9.46
C GLY A 353 3.31 -21.73 9.55
N PHE A 354 3.93 -21.55 10.72
CA PHE A 354 5.33 -21.94 10.96
C PHE A 354 5.56 -23.44 10.78
N ILE A 355 4.71 -24.30 11.36
CA ILE A 355 4.81 -25.76 11.21
C ILE A 355 4.69 -26.14 9.73
N LEU A 356 3.66 -25.64 9.05
CA LEU A 356 3.48 -25.94 7.63
C LEU A 356 4.66 -25.45 6.80
N GLY A 357 5.17 -24.25 7.06
CA GLY A 357 6.37 -23.74 6.39
C GLY A 357 7.57 -24.67 6.55
N SER A 358 7.80 -25.20 7.75
CA SER A 358 8.89 -26.16 8.00
C SER A 358 8.68 -27.52 7.32
N GLU A 359 7.44 -27.90 7.01
CA GLU A 359 7.16 -29.12 6.24
C GLU A 359 7.31 -28.86 4.74
N TYR A 360 6.81 -27.73 4.24
CA TYR A 360 6.93 -27.32 2.83
C TYR A 360 8.39 -27.07 2.41
N SER A 361 9.30 -26.79 3.36
CA SER A 361 10.72 -26.64 3.08
C SER A 361 11.38 -27.92 2.56
N LYS A 362 10.73 -29.08 2.70
CA LYS A 362 11.23 -30.39 2.24
C LYS A 362 10.82 -30.70 0.79
N GLY A 363 9.97 -29.86 0.19
CA GLY A 363 9.43 -30.05 -1.15
C GLY A 363 9.88 -28.98 -2.16
N PRO A 364 9.17 -28.86 -3.30
CA PRO A 364 9.50 -27.93 -4.39
C PRO A 364 9.65 -26.47 -3.92
N LEU A 365 8.84 -26.06 -2.94
CA LEU A 365 8.93 -24.71 -2.37
C LEU A 365 10.25 -24.48 -1.62
N GLY A 366 10.73 -25.47 -0.88
CA GLY A 366 12.05 -25.41 -0.25
C GLY A 366 13.17 -25.32 -1.28
N ASP A 367 13.10 -26.12 -2.34
CA ASP A 367 14.08 -26.09 -3.43
C ASP A 367 14.11 -24.72 -4.12
N LEU A 368 12.95 -24.13 -4.41
CA LEU A 368 12.86 -22.77 -4.96
C LEU A 368 13.49 -21.73 -4.03
N PHE A 369 13.13 -21.75 -2.74
CA PHE A 369 13.67 -20.80 -1.76
C PHE A 369 15.18 -20.98 -1.53
N SER A 370 15.71 -22.21 -1.67
CA SER A 370 17.15 -22.48 -1.57
C SER A 370 17.96 -21.74 -2.65
N ILE A 371 17.40 -21.60 -3.86
CA ILE A 371 18.02 -20.83 -4.96
C ILE A 371 18.17 -19.37 -4.54
N PHE A 372 17.10 -18.75 -4.04
CA PHE A 372 17.14 -17.35 -3.57
C PHE A 372 18.04 -17.15 -2.36
N TYR A 373 18.06 -18.09 -1.41
CA TYR A 373 18.94 -18.05 -0.26
C TYR A 373 20.43 -18.07 -0.65
N THR A 374 20.80 -18.93 -1.61
CA THR A 374 22.19 -18.98 -2.11
C THR A 374 22.60 -17.70 -2.85
N LEU A 375 21.68 -17.05 -3.56
CA LEU A 375 21.90 -15.74 -4.19
C LEU A 375 22.01 -14.61 -3.16
N GLY A 376 21.23 -14.63 -2.09
CA GLY A 376 21.28 -13.62 -1.02
C GLY A 376 22.60 -13.62 -0.24
N LYS A 377 23.33 -14.74 -0.21
CA LYS A 377 24.67 -14.82 0.39
C LYS A 377 25.74 -14.04 -0.38
N THR A 378 25.55 -13.82 -1.70
CA THR A 378 26.56 -13.16 -2.54
C THR A 378 26.39 -11.64 -2.61
N SER A 379 25.28 -11.07 -2.11
CA SER A 379 25.08 -9.62 -2.00
C SER A 379 25.79 -9.03 -0.77
N ILE A 380 27.12 -9.01 -0.83
CA ILE A 380 28.04 -8.53 0.22
C ILE A 380 27.87 -7.01 0.51
N ALA A 381 27.25 -6.26 -0.40
CA ALA A 381 27.16 -4.80 -0.31
C ALA A 381 26.27 -4.27 0.85
N PHE A 382 25.26 -5.03 1.29
CA PHE A 382 24.29 -4.54 2.30
C PHE A 382 24.72 -4.73 3.75
N GLN A 383 25.68 -5.62 4.04
CA GLN A 383 26.17 -5.84 5.40
C GLN A 383 27.09 -4.72 5.91
N GLN A 384 27.49 -3.78 5.06
CA GLN A 384 28.47 -2.74 5.39
C GLN A 384 27.87 -1.51 6.11
N TYR A 385 26.53 -1.33 6.06
CA TYR A 385 25.83 -0.15 6.61
C TYR A 385 24.65 -0.53 7.53
N PRO A 386 24.90 -0.96 8.77
CA PRO A 386 23.88 -1.56 9.62
C PRO A 386 22.78 -0.58 10.07
N LEU A 387 23.07 0.72 10.22
CA LEU A 387 22.04 1.71 10.58
C LEU A 387 21.02 1.92 9.46
N SER A 388 21.47 1.87 8.21
CA SER A 388 20.59 1.94 7.04
C SER A 388 19.74 0.68 6.90
N LEU A 389 20.36 -0.48 7.07
CA LEU A 389 19.65 -1.76 7.08
C LEU A 389 18.55 -1.76 8.16
N SER A 390 18.87 -1.27 9.36
CA SER A 390 17.90 -1.14 10.45
C SER A 390 16.71 -0.23 10.10
N SER A 391 16.91 0.89 9.40
CA SER A 391 15.80 1.78 9.05
C SER A 391 14.85 1.13 8.04
N GLY A 392 15.38 0.41 7.06
CA GLY A 392 14.58 -0.38 6.11
C GLY A 392 13.77 -1.48 6.79
N ILE A 393 14.43 -2.29 7.64
CA ILE A 393 13.78 -3.38 8.41
C ILE A 393 12.67 -2.82 9.31
N PHE A 394 12.97 -1.77 10.09
CA PHE A 394 11.99 -1.12 10.96
C PHE A 394 10.75 -0.67 10.18
N ALA A 395 10.97 0.06 9.09
CA ALA A 395 9.91 0.64 8.29
C ALA A 395 9.03 -0.46 7.67
N HIS A 396 9.65 -1.50 7.14
CA HIS A 396 8.96 -2.65 6.58
C HIS A 396 8.10 -3.38 7.63
N ASN A 397 8.68 -3.79 8.75
CA ASN A 397 7.97 -4.58 9.76
C ASN A 397 6.84 -3.78 10.44
N TRP A 398 7.06 -2.48 10.67
CA TRP A 398 6.01 -1.60 11.18
C TRP A 398 4.89 -1.38 10.16
N GLN A 399 5.23 -1.17 8.88
CA GLN A 399 4.25 -1.02 7.80
C GLN A 399 3.41 -2.29 7.65
N VAL A 400 4.04 -3.46 7.52
CA VAL A 400 3.35 -4.75 7.40
C VAL A 400 2.40 -4.92 8.58
N SER A 401 2.82 -4.59 9.80
CA SER A 401 1.97 -4.67 10.99
C SER A 401 0.76 -3.73 10.93
N ILE A 402 0.95 -2.47 10.49
CA ILE A 402 -0.14 -1.50 10.31
C ILE A 402 -1.15 -2.01 9.29
N LEU A 403 -0.66 -2.41 8.11
CA LEU A 403 -1.52 -2.84 7.01
C LEU A 403 -2.24 -4.15 7.36
N THR A 404 -1.55 -5.09 8.01
CA THR A 404 -2.14 -6.35 8.51
C THR A 404 -3.29 -6.07 9.45
N SER A 405 -3.07 -5.23 10.44
CA SER A 405 -4.07 -4.90 11.44
C SER A 405 -5.27 -4.19 10.82
N LEU A 406 -5.02 -3.19 9.97
CA LEU A 406 -6.09 -2.43 9.31
C LEU A 406 -6.79 -3.21 8.19
N SER A 407 -6.23 -4.30 7.68
CA SER A 407 -6.95 -5.19 6.75
C SER A 407 -8.16 -5.87 7.43
N GLY A 408 -8.18 -5.87 8.77
CA GLY A 408 -9.35 -6.17 9.58
C GLY A 408 -10.56 -5.28 9.26
N THR A 409 -10.37 -4.11 8.64
CA THR A 409 -11.47 -3.25 8.16
C THR A 409 -12.37 -3.92 7.12
N LEU A 410 -11.86 -4.96 6.45
CA LEU A 410 -12.61 -5.75 5.48
C LEU A 410 -13.17 -7.03 6.12
N THR A 411 -12.32 -7.79 6.79
CA THR A 411 -12.68 -9.03 7.50
C THR A 411 -11.53 -9.48 8.39
N PHE A 412 -11.81 -10.30 9.42
CA PHE A 412 -10.77 -10.92 10.26
C PHE A 412 -9.91 -11.94 9.48
N ALA A 413 -10.36 -12.41 8.31
CA ALA A 413 -9.61 -13.38 7.52
C ALA A 413 -8.30 -12.82 6.95
N TRP A 414 -8.24 -11.54 6.56
CA TRP A 414 -7.04 -10.95 5.98
C TRP A 414 -5.88 -10.78 6.97
N PRO A 415 -6.09 -10.26 8.19
CA PRO A 415 -5.06 -10.28 9.22
C PRO A 415 -4.55 -11.69 9.52
N ALA A 416 -5.46 -12.68 9.58
CA ALA A 416 -5.10 -14.09 9.81
C ALA A 416 -4.24 -14.65 8.66
N MET A 417 -4.65 -14.42 7.41
CA MET A 417 -3.97 -14.93 6.23
C MET A 417 -2.56 -14.34 6.09
N ASN A 418 -2.40 -13.03 6.36
CA ASN A 418 -1.07 -12.43 6.35
C ASN A 418 -0.20 -12.98 7.49
N CYS A 419 -0.76 -13.13 8.69
CA CYS A 419 -0.07 -13.75 9.83
C CYS A 419 0.42 -15.16 9.48
N PHE A 420 -0.45 -15.96 8.87
CA PHE A 420 -0.15 -17.31 8.41
C PHE A 420 1.01 -17.33 7.41
N PHE A 421 0.97 -16.49 6.37
CA PHE A 421 2.04 -16.48 5.35
C PHE A 421 3.36 -15.93 5.86
N ASN A 422 3.35 -14.93 6.74
CA ASN A 422 4.58 -14.46 7.40
C ASN A 422 5.20 -15.58 8.24
N ALA A 423 4.38 -16.34 8.97
CA ALA A 423 4.86 -17.50 9.72
C ALA A 423 5.34 -18.65 8.82
N LEU A 424 4.65 -18.89 7.70
CA LEU A 424 5.02 -19.90 6.70
C LEU A 424 6.41 -19.61 6.12
N ILE A 425 6.69 -18.35 5.76
CA ILE A 425 8.02 -17.95 5.26
C ILE A 425 9.10 -18.16 6.34
N LEU A 426 8.83 -17.80 7.60
CA LEU A 426 9.78 -18.05 8.68
C LEU A 426 10.00 -19.55 8.94
N GLY A 427 8.95 -20.36 8.85
CA GLY A 427 9.00 -21.82 8.95
C GLY A 427 9.80 -22.45 7.81
N LEU A 428 9.64 -21.95 6.58
CA LEU A 428 10.46 -22.36 5.43
C LEU A 428 11.94 -22.12 5.71
N LEU A 429 12.28 -20.92 6.19
CA LEU A 429 13.66 -20.58 6.55
C LEU A 429 14.20 -21.53 7.62
N TYR A 430 13.42 -21.84 8.67
CA TYR A 430 13.80 -22.80 9.70
C TYR A 430 14.16 -24.18 9.14
N GLY A 431 13.39 -24.68 8.17
CA GLY A 431 13.66 -25.98 7.56
C GLY A 431 14.83 -26.00 6.57
N LEU A 432 15.25 -24.83 6.05
CA LEU A 432 16.36 -24.69 5.09
C LEU A 432 17.73 -24.48 5.73
N VAL A 433 17.79 -24.02 6.99
CA VAL A 433 19.06 -23.79 7.69
C VAL A 433 19.19 -24.66 8.94
N PRO A 434 20.42 -25.01 9.37
CA PRO A 434 20.62 -25.70 10.63
C PRO A 434 19.96 -24.95 11.79
N ALA A 435 19.23 -25.66 12.66
CA ALA A 435 18.46 -25.06 13.76
C ALA A 435 19.27 -24.08 14.63
N LYS A 436 20.55 -24.41 14.91
CA LYS A 436 21.46 -23.51 15.64
C LYS A 436 21.63 -22.15 14.93
N ILE A 437 21.79 -22.15 13.62
CA ILE A 437 21.96 -20.94 12.81
C ILE A 437 20.66 -20.15 12.80
N PHE A 438 19.52 -20.82 12.64
CA PHE A 438 18.21 -20.18 12.71
C PHE A 438 18.00 -19.44 14.04
N PHE A 439 18.20 -20.13 15.17
CA PHE A 439 17.96 -19.52 16.48
C PHE A 439 18.90 -18.36 16.77
N ILE A 440 20.19 -18.45 16.38
CA ILE A 440 21.13 -17.32 16.52
C ILE A 440 20.72 -16.15 15.60
N GLY A 441 20.25 -16.47 14.39
CA GLY A 441 19.82 -15.50 13.41
C GLY A 441 18.50 -14.81 13.77
N VAL A 442 17.58 -15.47 14.47
CA VAL A 442 16.21 -14.97 14.67
C VAL A 442 15.94 -14.55 16.12
N LEU A 443 16.34 -15.33 17.13
CA LEU A 443 15.95 -15.07 18.51
C LEU A 443 16.32 -13.67 19.03
N PRO A 444 17.51 -13.11 18.76
CA PRO A 444 17.91 -11.83 19.35
C PRO A 444 16.89 -10.70 19.11
N HIS A 445 16.40 -10.55 17.89
CA HIS A 445 15.40 -9.54 17.53
C HIS A 445 13.96 -10.11 17.59
N GLY A 446 13.79 -11.38 17.25
CA GLY A 446 12.51 -12.07 17.16
C GLY A 446 11.73 -12.12 18.47
N VAL A 447 12.41 -12.11 19.63
CA VAL A 447 11.73 -12.03 20.95
C VAL A 447 10.99 -10.71 21.19
N ILE A 448 11.30 -9.66 20.43
CA ILE A 448 10.60 -8.35 20.48
C ILE A 448 9.66 -8.21 19.30
N GLU A 449 10.14 -8.55 18.10
CA GLU A 449 9.38 -8.39 16.87
C GLU A 449 8.14 -9.28 16.84
N LEU A 450 8.27 -10.56 17.16
CA LEU A 450 7.19 -11.52 17.01
C LEU A 450 6.01 -11.19 17.95
N PRO A 451 6.20 -10.92 19.25
CA PRO A 451 5.12 -10.44 20.10
C PRO A 451 4.47 -9.15 19.59
N SER A 452 5.27 -8.21 19.07
CA SER A 452 4.76 -6.95 18.53
C SER A 452 3.87 -7.17 17.30
N PHE A 453 4.31 -8.02 16.39
CA PHE A 453 3.54 -8.42 15.21
C PHE A 453 2.26 -9.17 15.60
N LEU A 454 2.32 -10.12 16.52
CA LEU A 454 1.14 -10.87 17.00
C LEU A 454 0.12 -9.95 17.69
N LEU A 455 0.56 -8.94 18.42
CA LEU A 455 -0.34 -7.91 18.98
C LEU A 455 -1.02 -7.11 17.86
N ALA A 456 -0.28 -6.71 16.82
CA ALA A 456 -0.86 -6.02 15.66
C ALA A 456 -1.86 -6.91 14.89
N VAL A 457 -1.56 -8.20 14.70
CA VAL A 457 -2.49 -9.18 14.11
C VAL A 457 -3.73 -9.31 14.99
N SER A 458 -3.58 -9.44 16.30
CA SER A 458 -4.69 -9.61 17.24
C SER A 458 -5.66 -8.42 17.23
N SER A 459 -5.17 -7.18 17.11
CA SER A 459 -6.06 -6.02 16.96
C SER A 459 -6.77 -6.02 15.61
N GLY A 460 -6.14 -6.49 14.53
CA GLY A 460 -6.80 -6.67 13.24
C GLY A 460 -7.89 -7.73 13.25
N LEU A 461 -7.64 -8.87 13.92
CA LEU A 461 -8.64 -9.91 14.14
C LEU A 461 -9.84 -9.38 14.93
N LYS A 462 -9.57 -8.62 16.01
CA LYS A 462 -10.59 -7.93 16.80
C LYS A 462 -11.38 -6.96 15.91
N LEU A 463 -10.71 -6.09 15.16
CA LEU A 463 -11.35 -5.14 14.26
C LEU A 463 -12.29 -5.83 13.26
N GLY A 464 -11.82 -6.91 12.61
CA GLY A 464 -12.61 -7.69 11.67
C GLY A 464 -13.82 -8.38 12.30
N TYR A 465 -13.66 -8.94 13.50
CA TYR A 465 -14.78 -9.50 14.25
C TYR A 465 -15.83 -8.43 14.56
N TYR A 466 -15.42 -7.25 15.01
CA TYR A 466 -16.35 -6.17 15.36
C TYR A 466 -17.06 -5.58 14.14
N ILE A 467 -16.39 -5.51 12.98
CA ILE A 467 -17.02 -5.07 11.73
C ILE A 467 -18.08 -6.05 11.24
N ILE A 468 -17.91 -7.35 11.49
CA ILE A 468 -18.85 -8.36 11.04
C ILE A 468 -19.99 -8.53 12.06
N VAL A 469 -19.65 -8.65 13.35
CA VAL A 469 -20.57 -9.11 14.41
C VAL A 469 -21.07 -7.97 15.31
N LYS A 470 -20.21 -7.02 15.70
CA LYS A 470 -20.52 -5.97 16.70
C LYS A 470 -20.34 -4.56 16.14
N ARG A 471 -21.10 -4.24 15.09
CA ARG A 471 -20.93 -3.03 14.28
C ARG A 471 -21.08 -1.72 15.05
N ASP A 472 -21.82 -1.71 16.15
CA ASP A 472 -22.04 -0.53 16.98
C ASP A 472 -20.77 -0.03 17.71
N GLU A 473 -19.79 -0.91 17.94
CA GLU A 473 -18.57 -0.61 18.71
C GLU A 473 -17.33 -0.41 17.82
N VAL A 474 -17.47 -0.49 16.49
CA VAL A 474 -16.35 -0.45 15.52
C VAL A 474 -15.52 0.84 15.62
N ASP A 475 -16.19 1.96 15.86
CA ASP A 475 -15.58 3.29 16.03
C ASP A 475 -14.49 3.28 17.12
N GLY A 476 -14.80 2.66 18.27
CA GLY A 476 -13.87 2.51 19.39
C GLY A 476 -12.75 1.53 19.10
N VAL A 477 -13.06 0.40 18.45
CA VAL A 477 -12.08 -0.64 18.13
C VAL A 477 -11.09 -0.20 17.06
N LEU A 478 -11.54 0.54 16.03
CA LEU A 478 -10.62 1.12 15.04
C LEU A 478 -9.69 2.14 15.68
N ARG A 479 -10.20 2.96 16.62
CA ARG A 479 -9.38 3.91 17.37
C ARG A 479 -8.32 3.23 18.22
N GLU A 480 -8.71 2.19 18.96
CA GLU A 480 -7.79 1.36 19.74
C GLU A 480 -6.72 0.74 18.83
N THR A 481 -7.14 0.21 17.67
CA THR A 481 -6.26 -0.41 16.67
C THR A 481 -5.21 0.58 16.14
N VAL A 482 -5.62 1.76 15.69
CA VAL A 482 -4.70 2.78 15.15
C VAL A 482 -3.69 3.23 16.22
N TYR A 483 -4.14 3.50 17.45
CA TYR A 483 -3.24 3.92 18.51
C TYR A 483 -2.30 2.80 18.96
N LEU A 484 -2.77 1.56 19.06
CA LEU A 484 -1.92 0.41 19.37
C LEU A 484 -0.74 0.32 18.38
N LEU A 485 -0.99 0.46 17.09
CA LEU A 485 0.03 0.39 16.04
C LEU A 485 1.09 1.49 16.17
N VAL A 486 0.69 2.70 16.58
CA VAL A 486 1.66 3.76 16.90
C VAL A 486 2.47 3.39 18.15
N GLY A 487 1.83 2.82 19.17
CA GLY A 487 2.49 2.36 20.39
C GLY A 487 3.50 1.23 20.18
N LEU A 488 3.33 0.42 19.12
CA LEU A 488 4.25 -0.67 18.76
C LEU A 488 5.51 -0.20 18.01
N ALA A 489 5.52 1.01 17.45
CA ALA A 489 6.64 1.52 16.66
C ALA A 489 8.01 1.43 17.36
N PRO A 490 8.16 1.79 18.66
CA PRO A 490 9.43 1.68 19.36
C PRO A 490 9.96 0.24 19.46
N PHE A 491 9.07 -0.75 19.55
CA PHE A 491 9.46 -2.16 19.67
C PHE A 491 10.00 -2.69 18.34
N PHE A 492 9.37 -2.34 17.22
CA PHE A 492 9.92 -2.65 15.90
C PHE A 492 11.26 -1.96 15.66
N LEU A 493 11.43 -0.72 16.13
CA LEU A 493 12.72 -0.03 16.01
C LEU A 493 13.81 -0.74 16.80
N ILE A 494 13.53 -1.15 18.04
CA ILE A 494 14.48 -1.90 18.87
C ILE A 494 14.82 -3.24 18.20
N ALA A 495 13.82 -3.98 17.71
CA ALA A 495 14.04 -5.25 17.01
C ALA A 495 14.94 -5.07 15.78
N ALA A 496 14.65 -4.08 14.93
CA ALA A 496 15.45 -3.80 13.74
C ALA A 496 16.89 -3.39 14.06
N LEU A 497 17.11 -2.65 15.15
CA LEU A 497 18.46 -2.31 15.62
C LEU A 497 19.22 -3.56 16.07
N ILE A 498 18.56 -4.47 16.80
CA ILE A 498 19.16 -5.76 17.19
C ILE A 498 19.46 -6.62 15.96
N GLU A 499 18.55 -6.66 14.98
CA GLU A 499 18.72 -7.41 13.74
C GLU A 499 19.90 -6.89 12.92
N ALA A 500 20.04 -5.58 12.76
CA ALA A 500 21.10 -5.03 11.93
C ALA A 500 22.46 -4.94 12.64
N LEU A 501 22.48 -4.69 13.96
CA LEU A 501 23.73 -4.45 14.71
C LEU A 501 24.26 -5.70 15.42
N ILE A 502 23.39 -6.47 16.07
CA ILE A 502 23.79 -7.55 17.00
C ILE A 502 23.78 -8.91 16.29
N THR A 503 22.73 -9.21 15.53
CA THR A 503 22.53 -10.52 14.90
C THR A 503 23.70 -10.95 13.98
N PRO A 504 24.28 -10.08 13.12
CA PRO A 504 25.40 -10.45 12.28
C PRO A 504 26.68 -10.73 13.09
N GLN A 505 26.87 -10.05 14.22
CA GLN A 505 28.01 -10.28 15.11
C GLN A 505 27.91 -11.65 15.79
N LEU A 506 26.70 -12.03 16.25
CA LEU A 506 26.45 -13.34 16.83
C LEU A 506 26.66 -14.47 15.80
N LEU A 507 26.17 -14.31 14.57
CA LEU A 507 26.38 -15.29 13.50
C LEU A 507 27.86 -15.49 13.17
N LYS A 508 28.66 -14.40 13.18
CA LYS A 508 30.13 -14.47 13.00
C LYS A 508 30.82 -15.18 14.18
N LEU A 509 30.44 -14.84 15.42
CA LEU A 509 31.05 -15.38 16.64
C LEU A 509 30.85 -16.90 16.76
N PHE A 510 29.64 -17.38 16.47
CA PHE A 510 29.29 -18.80 16.60
C PHE A 510 29.69 -19.66 15.39
N SER A 511 30.60 -19.15 14.56
CA SER A 511 31.29 -19.88 13.48
C SER A 511 30.37 -20.49 12.44
N VAL A 512 29.46 -19.67 11.89
CA VAL A 512 28.94 -19.92 10.54
C VAL A 512 29.92 -19.27 9.57
N LYS A 513 30.89 -20.04 9.04
CA LYS A 513 31.54 -19.61 7.79
C LYS A 513 30.43 -19.55 6.73
N PHE A 514 30.16 -18.36 6.21
CA PHE A 514 29.10 -18.11 5.22
C PHE A 514 29.31 -18.89 3.94
#